data_AF-A0A947EZN1-F1
#
_entry.id   AF-A0A947EZN1-F1
#
_cell.length_a   1.000
_cell.length_b   1.000
_cell.length_c   1.000
_cell.angle_alpha   90.00
_cell.angle_beta   90.00
_cell.angle_gamma   90.00
#
_symmetry.space_group_name_H-M   'P 1'
#
loop_
_entity.id
_entity.type
_entity.pdbx_description
1 polymer ?
#
loop_
_entity_poly.entity_id
_entity_poly.type
_entity_poly.pdbx_seq_one_letter_code
_entity_poly.pdbx_strand_id
1 'polypeptide(L)'
;MTNSAIFEKLSGMGSLPTPSRVALEIMRLCQDESSSLGDIANIVKTDPALTSELLKYANSAMMSPGNRVASIQKATVKLGMQTVKNLA
;
A
#
# COMPACT_ATOMS: atom_id res chain seq x y z
N MET A 1 -9.29 -27.36 -12.65
CA MET A 1 -8.37 -27.52 -11.51
C MET A 1 -8.32 -26.22 -10.68
N THR A 2 -9.45 -25.68 -10.20
CA THR A 2 -9.54 -24.20 -10.33
C THR A 2 -9.95 -23.35 -9.15
N ASN A 3 -10.40 -23.83 -7.98
CA ASN A 3 -10.59 -22.93 -6.82
C ASN A 3 -10.43 -23.62 -5.44
N SER A 4 -10.66 -24.94 -5.37
CA SER A 4 -10.62 -25.69 -4.11
C SER A 4 -9.25 -25.68 -3.42
N ALA A 5 -8.15 -25.75 -4.19
CA ALA A 5 -6.80 -25.78 -3.63
C ALA A 5 -6.37 -24.42 -3.03
N ILE A 6 -6.84 -23.30 -3.58
CA ILE A 6 -6.58 -21.96 -3.04
C ILE A 6 -7.36 -21.79 -1.74
N PHE A 7 -8.62 -22.20 -1.72
CA PHE A 7 -9.47 -22.11 -0.54
C PHE A 7 -8.96 -22.96 0.64
N GLU A 8 -8.52 -24.19 0.38
CA GLU A 8 -7.84 -25.07 1.35
C GLU A 8 -6.59 -24.38 1.93
N LYS A 9 -5.76 -23.79 1.06
CA LYS A 9 -4.53 -23.12 1.49
C LYS A 9 -4.81 -21.88 2.34
N LEU A 10 -5.82 -21.09 1.99
CA LEU A 10 -6.25 -19.92 2.78
C LEU A 10 -6.86 -20.33 4.12
N SER A 11 -7.64 -21.43 4.14
CA SER A 11 -8.26 -21.96 5.36
C SER A 11 -7.23 -22.54 6.33
N GLY A 12 -6.12 -23.08 5.82
CA GLY A 12 -5.02 -23.62 6.62
C GLY A 12 -4.08 -22.56 7.24
N MET A 13 -4.17 -21.29 6.85
CA MET A 13 -3.29 -20.21 7.37
C MET A 13 -3.72 -19.66 8.74
N GLY A 14 -4.79 -20.18 9.35
CA GLY A 14 -5.37 -19.62 10.58
C GLY A 14 -6.32 -18.46 10.29
N SER A 15 -6.37 -17.43 11.15
CA SER A 15 -7.23 -16.28 10.90
C SER A 15 -6.64 -15.38 9.82
N LEU A 16 -7.41 -15.11 8.77
CA LEU A 16 -7.07 -14.04 7.83
C LEU A 16 -7.05 -12.70 8.58
N PRO A 17 -6.00 -11.88 8.40
CA PRO A 17 -5.95 -10.58 9.04
C PRO A 17 -7.13 -9.74 8.54
N THR A 18 -7.81 -9.08 9.48
CA THR A 18 -8.82 -8.08 9.12
C THR A 18 -8.09 -6.87 8.53
N PRO A 19 -8.43 -6.42 7.31
CA PRO A 19 -7.76 -5.27 6.73
C PRO A 19 -7.94 -4.05 7.63
N SER A 20 -6.87 -3.27 7.78
CA SER A 20 -6.91 -2.06 8.60
C SER A 20 -7.85 -1.03 7.99
N ARG A 21 -8.36 -0.11 8.81
CA ARG A 21 -9.17 1.03 8.33
C ARG A 21 -8.44 1.82 7.23
N VAL A 22 -7.12 1.95 7.36
CA VAL A 22 -6.27 2.68 6.41
C VAL A 22 -6.16 1.94 5.09
N ALA A 23 -5.98 0.61 5.12
CA ALA A 23 -5.98 -0.22 3.91
C ALA A 23 -7.32 -0.12 3.16
N LEU A 24 -8.45 -0.24 3.88
CA LEU A 24 -9.78 -0.11 3.29
C LEU A 24 -10.01 1.27 2.64
N GLU A 25 -9.56 2.35 3.28
CA GLU A 25 -9.71 3.70 2.74
C GLU A 25 -8.81 3.93 1.52
N ILE A 26 -7.58 3.40 1.51
CA ILE A 26 -6.72 3.42 0.32
C ILE A 26 -7.36 2.67 -0.84
N MET A 27 -7.96 1.50 -0.57
CA MET A 27 -8.69 0.72 -1.59
C MET A 27 -9.89 1.50 -2.14
N ARG A 28 -10.60 2.26 -1.29
CA ARG A 28 -11.72 3.13 -1.69
C ARG A 28 -11.24 4.25 -2.60
N LEU A 29 -10.19 4.99 -2.20
CA LEU A 29 -9.62 6.09 -3.00
C LEU A 29 -9.07 5.60 -4.34
N CYS A 30 -8.47 4.41 -4.39
CA CYS A 30 -7.97 3.85 -5.65
C CYS A 30 -9.08 3.50 -6.67
N GLN A 31 -10.33 3.39 -6.23
CA GLN A 31 -11.50 3.10 -7.09
C GLN A 31 -12.27 4.36 -7.47
N ASP A 32 -11.95 5.51 -6.88
CA ASP A 32 -12.62 6.77 -7.12
C ASP A 32 -11.78 7.62 -8.08
N GLU A 33 -12.31 7.82 -9.29
CA GLU A 33 -11.65 8.56 -10.39
C GLU A 33 -11.39 10.04 -10.06
N SER A 34 -12.06 10.59 -9.04
CA SER A 34 -11.84 11.96 -8.57
C SER A 34 -10.70 12.07 -7.55
N SER A 35 -10.17 10.94 -7.07
CA SER A 35 -9.13 10.90 -6.05
C SER A 35 -7.76 11.29 -6.60
N SER A 36 -6.97 11.95 -5.75
CA SER A 36 -5.58 12.28 -6.05
C SER A 36 -4.60 11.41 -5.26
N LEU A 37 -3.35 11.38 -5.72
CA LEU A 37 -2.22 10.84 -4.94
C LEU A 37 -2.01 11.61 -3.62
N GLY A 38 -2.45 12.87 -3.54
CA GLY A 38 -2.43 13.66 -2.31
C GLY A 38 -3.37 13.08 -1.25
N ASP A 39 -4.56 12.64 -1.65
CA ASP A 39 -5.56 12.05 -0.75
C ASP A 39 -5.04 10.74 -0.15
N ILE A 40 -4.43 9.89 -0.98
CA ILE A 40 -3.78 8.67 -0.53
C ILE A 40 -2.63 8.98 0.41
N ALA A 41 -1.78 9.96 0.09
CA ALA A 41 -0.69 10.36 0.96
C ALA A 41 -1.20 10.86 2.34
N ASN A 42 -2.36 11.53 2.38
CA ASN A 42 -2.97 11.98 3.62
C ASN A 42 -3.50 10.82 4.47
N ILE A 43 -4.08 9.80 3.84
CA ILE A 43 -4.52 8.58 4.54
C ILE A 43 -3.31 7.79 5.06
N VAL A 44 -2.28 7.59 4.25
CA VAL A 44 -1.07 6.87 4.66
C VAL A 44 -0.39 7.55 5.87
N LYS A 45 -0.38 8.89 5.94
CA LYS A 45 0.16 9.64 7.11
C LYS A 45 -0.49 9.28 8.44
N THR A 46 -1.73 8.79 8.42
CA THR A 46 -2.44 8.42 9.65
C THR A 46 -1.95 7.09 10.24
N ASP A 47 -1.17 6.32 9.48
CA ASP A 47 -0.56 5.06 9.90
C ASP A 47 0.99 5.17 9.86
N PRO A 48 1.64 5.28 11.03
CA PRO A 48 3.10 5.34 11.11
C PRO A 48 3.82 4.09 10.58
N ALA A 49 3.23 2.91 10.73
CA ALA A 49 3.83 1.66 10.28
C ALA A 49 3.84 1.62 8.74
N LEU A 50 2.69 1.90 8.13
CA LEU A 50 2.57 1.98 6.67
C LEU A 50 3.43 3.11 6.09
N THR A 51 3.47 4.28 6.75
CA THR A 51 4.33 5.40 6.34
C THR A 51 5.81 4.98 6.30
N SER A 52 6.29 4.30 7.34
CA SER A 52 7.68 3.80 7.40
C SER A 52 7.95 2.77 6.31
N GLU A 53 7.02 1.83 6.09
CA GLU A 53 7.15 0.79 5.07
C GLU A 53 7.20 1.38 3.66
N LEU A 54 6.32 2.34 3.37
CA LEU A 54 6.28 3.03 2.08
C LEU A 54 7.58 3.81 1.81
N LEU A 55 8.10 4.51 2.82
CA LEU A 55 9.38 5.23 2.71
C LEU A 55 10.56 4.27 2.54
N LYS A 56 10.58 3.14 3.23
CA LYS A 56 11.61 2.10 3.03
C LYS A 56 11.56 1.56 1.61
N TYR A 57 10.37 1.24 1.11
CA TYR A 57 10.18 0.72 -0.25
C TYR A 57 10.58 1.75 -1.31
N ALA A 58 10.14 3.00 -1.16
CA ALA A 58 10.50 4.11 -2.07
C ALA A 58 12.01 4.38 -2.13
N ASN A 59 12.74 4.04 -1.06
CA ASN A 59 14.20 4.17 -0.96
C ASN A 59 14.96 2.88 -1.23
N SER A 60 14.27 1.80 -1.62
CA SER A 60 14.93 0.54 -1.97
C SER A 60 15.86 0.74 -3.16
N ALA A 61 16.89 -0.11 -3.26
CA ALA A 61 17.86 -0.07 -4.36
C ALA A 61 17.19 -0.15 -5.74
N MET A 62 16.06 -0.84 -5.83
CA MET A 62 15.25 -0.97 -7.04
C MET A 62 14.55 0.33 -7.42
N MET A 63 14.10 1.13 -6.44
CA MET A 63 13.28 2.31 -6.67
C MET A 63 14.08 3.61 -6.71
N SER A 64 15.18 3.75 -5.97
CA SER A 64 15.90 5.03 -5.87
C SER A 64 17.41 4.90 -5.69
N PRO A 65 18.16 4.46 -6.71
CA PRO A 65 19.61 4.55 -6.69
C PRO A 65 20.05 6.03 -6.62
N GLY A 66 20.64 6.43 -5.50
CA GLY A 66 21.28 7.74 -5.31
C GLY A 66 20.41 8.91 -4.88
N ASN A 67 19.08 8.76 -4.80
CA ASN A 67 18.18 9.87 -4.39
C ASN A 67 17.20 9.45 -3.29
N ARG A 68 17.50 9.79 -2.03
CA ARG A 68 16.67 9.44 -0.88
C ARG A 68 15.41 10.30 -0.80
N VAL A 69 14.25 9.67 -0.65
CA VAL A 69 12.94 10.30 -0.42
C VAL A 69 12.64 10.33 1.08
N ALA A 70 12.38 11.51 1.64
CA ALA A 70 12.02 11.71 3.05
C ALA A 70 10.59 12.23 3.26
N SER A 71 9.81 12.41 2.20
CA SER A 71 8.45 12.94 2.24
C SER A 71 7.49 11.89 1.70
N ILE A 72 6.41 11.64 2.43
CA ILE A 72 5.38 10.70 1.99
C ILE A 72 4.69 11.19 0.71
N GLN A 73 4.43 12.50 0.56
CA GLN A 73 3.96 13.08 -0.70
C GLN A 73 4.85 12.69 -1.88
N LYS A 74 6.17 12.89 -1.73
CA LYS A 74 7.14 12.54 -2.78
C LYS A 74 7.21 11.03 -3.03
N ALA A 75 7.10 10.22 -1.97
CA ALA A 75 7.07 8.76 -2.08
C ALA A 75 5.84 8.28 -2.83
N THR A 76 4.65 8.80 -2.48
CA THR A 76 3.38 8.46 -3.14
C THR A 76 3.38 8.87 -4.61
N VAL A 77 3.93 10.04 -4.96
CA VAL A 77 4.10 10.45 -6.37
C VAL A 77 5.06 9.53 -7.12
N LYS A 78 6.18 9.17 -6.50
CA LYS A 78 7.19 8.29 -7.11
C LYS A 78 6.69 6.86 -7.33
N LEU A 79 5.95 6.32 -6.36
CA LEU A 79 5.44 4.94 -6.39
C LEU A 79 4.15 4.81 -7.21
N GLY A 80 3.32 5.85 -7.21
CA GLY A 80 2.00 5.81 -7.86
C GLY A 80 0.96 5.04 -7.04
N MET A 81 -0.30 5.16 -7.48
CA MET A 81 -1.48 4.69 -6.75
C MET A 81 -1.51 3.17 -6.56
N GLN A 82 -1.21 2.42 -7.62
CA GLN A 82 -1.28 0.95 -7.60
C GLN A 82 -0.23 0.33 -6.66
N THR A 83 0.99 0.87 -6.64
CA THR A 83 2.04 0.37 -5.76
C THR A 83 1.73 0.64 -4.29
N VAL A 84 1.16 1.81 -3.98
CA VAL A 84 0.72 2.14 -2.62
C VAL A 84 -0.40 1.21 -2.18
N LYS A 85 -1.38 0.93 -3.05
CA LYS A 85 -2.44 -0.03 -2.78
C LYS A 85 -1.92 -1.44 -2.50
N ASN A 86 -0.87 -1.89 -3.19
CA ASN A 86 -0.33 -3.23 -2.99
C ASN A 86 0.50 -3.38 -1.70
N LEU A 87 0.96 -2.27 -1.14
CA LEU A 87 1.71 -2.23 0.13
C LEU A 87 0.79 -2.04 1.34
N ALA A 88 -0.44 -1.59 1.13
CA ALA A 88 -1.46 -1.38 2.17
C ALA A 88 -2.31 -2.64 2.35
#